data_AF-A0A2E1GT53-F1
#
_entry.id   AF-A0A2E1GT53-F1
#
_cell.length_a   1.000
_cell.length_b   1.000
_cell.length_c   1.000
_cell.angle_alpha   90.00
_cell.angle_beta   90.00
_cell.angle_gamma   90.00
#
_symmetry.space_group_name_H-M   'P 1'
#
loop_
_entity.id
_entity.type
_entity.pdbx_description
1 polymer ?
#
loop_
_entity_poly.entity_id
_entity_poly.type
_entity_poly.pdbx_seq_one_letter_code
_entity_poly.pdbx_strand_id
1 'polypeptide(L)'
;MGGLAQAAGLAFTSTGEGFAQAAGVSNGFQPIFGAIEAPSAPDNDQWLNTGFGYRNYADATRRHWGADIDLQYYVNSKLSYYANLSWVNRNWWAVGDDDLPFATGLDSPMHKYRAGLDYIAGLDKGIRFNLSYQHDSAFNSDSALYGGEVQEKNLFDMNIGYQFDNGLRIDISGTNIFDNKYRAFQGMPVIGRRMIAKATYTF
;
A
#
# COMPACT_ATOMS: atom_id res chain seq x y z
N MET A 1 28.78 -59.27 -29.46
CA MET A 1 27.89 -58.09 -29.60
C MET A 1 27.75 -57.28 -28.30
N GLY A 2 27.65 -57.89 -27.10
CA GLY A 2 27.45 -57.14 -25.84
C GLY A 2 28.62 -56.25 -25.36
N GLY A 3 29.88 -56.65 -25.57
CA GLY A 3 31.05 -55.87 -25.09
C GLY A 3 31.31 -54.56 -25.85
N LEU A 4 30.94 -54.49 -27.13
CA LEU A 4 31.06 -53.26 -27.93
C LEU A 4 30.01 -52.21 -27.53
N ALA A 5 28.80 -52.65 -27.18
CA ALA A 5 27.77 -51.77 -26.64
C ALA A 5 28.14 -51.20 -25.27
N GLN A 6 28.75 -52.03 -24.41
CA GLN A 6 29.23 -51.59 -23.10
C GLN A 6 30.42 -50.63 -23.21
N ALA A 7 31.38 -50.90 -24.10
CA ALA A 7 32.49 -49.99 -24.38
C ALA A 7 32.02 -48.65 -24.97
N ALA A 8 31.05 -48.66 -25.89
CA ALA A 8 30.45 -47.46 -26.44
C ALA A 8 29.69 -46.64 -25.39
N GLY A 9 28.95 -47.30 -24.50
CA GLY A 9 28.26 -46.64 -23.38
C GLY A 9 29.23 -45.97 -22.41
N LEU A 10 30.31 -46.65 -22.02
CA LEU A 10 31.35 -46.09 -21.15
C LEU A 10 32.08 -44.92 -21.81
N ALA A 11 32.37 -45.00 -23.10
CA ALA A 11 32.99 -43.91 -23.85
C ALA A 11 32.06 -42.69 -23.95
N PHE A 12 30.75 -42.90 -24.10
CA PHE A 12 29.77 -41.81 -24.15
C PHE A 12 29.66 -41.09 -22.80
N THR A 13 29.60 -41.86 -21.71
CA THR A 13 29.58 -41.30 -20.34
C THR A 13 30.86 -40.55 -20.02
N SER A 14 32.04 -41.14 -20.29
CA SER A 14 33.32 -40.48 -19.99
C SER A 14 33.56 -39.22 -20.82
N THR A 15 33.11 -39.22 -22.09
CA THR A 15 33.16 -38.01 -22.93
C THR A 15 32.18 -36.95 -22.43
N GLY A 16 30.99 -37.34 -21.98
CA GLY A 16 30.02 -36.44 -21.36
C GLY A 16 30.51 -35.80 -20.07
N GLU A 17 31.16 -36.58 -19.20
CA GLU A 17 31.80 -36.11 -17.97
C GLU A 17 32.99 -35.19 -18.27
N GLY A 18 33.82 -35.54 -19.25
CA GLY A 18 34.94 -34.71 -19.71
C GLY A 18 34.48 -33.37 -20.29
N PHE A 19 33.40 -33.38 -21.07
CA PHE A 19 32.77 -32.15 -21.57
C PHE A 19 32.19 -31.31 -20.43
N ALA A 20 31.48 -31.92 -19.47
CA ALA A 20 30.91 -31.21 -18.33
C ALA A 20 31.99 -30.56 -17.45
N GLN A 21 33.10 -31.25 -17.21
CA GLN A 21 34.26 -30.69 -16.50
C GLN A 21 34.92 -29.55 -17.28
N ALA A 22 35.17 -29.74 -18.58
CA ALA A 22 35.80 -28.71 -19.42
C ALA A 22 34.91 -27.46 -19.58
N ALA A 23 33.59 -27.64 -19.56
CA ALA A 23 32.62 -26.56 -19.63
C ALA A 23 32.29 -25.94 -18.25
N GLY A 24 32.92 -26.41 -17.17
CA GLY A 24 32.74 -25.86 -15.82
C GLY A 24 31.37 -26.12 -15.19
N VAL A 25 30.67 -27.17 -15.63
CA VAL A 25 29.34 -27.52 -15.11
C VAL A 25 29.42 -27.90 -13.65
N SER A 26 28.74 -27.15 -12.80
CA SER A 26 28.58 -27.44 -11.37
C SER A 26 27.10 -27.61 -11.05
N ASN A 27 26.75 -28.69 -10.33
CA ASN A 27 25.35 -29.01 -9.96
C ASN A 27 24.35 -29.05 -11.14
N GLY A 28 24.80 -29.42 -12.35
CA GLY A 28 23.94 -29.52 -13.55
C GLY A 28 23.71 -28.20 -14.29
N PHE A 29 24.33 -27.11 -13.86
CA PHE A 29 24.27 -25.82 -14.52
C PHE A 29 25.63 -25.45 -15.14
N GLN A 30 25.60 -25.05 -16.40
CA GLN A 30 26.73 -24.40 -17.05
C GLN A 30 26.91 -23.00 -16.44
N PRO A 31 28.15 -22.54 -16.23
CA PRO A 31 28.38 -21.15 -15.85
C PRO A 31 27.84 -20.22 -16.93
N ILE A 32 27.25 -19.09 -16.51
CA ILE A 32 26.75 -18.09 -17.44
C ILE A 32 27.96 -17.41 -18.10
N PHE A 33 28.23 -17.75 -19.36
CA PHE A 33 29.34 -17.16 -20.11
C PHE A 33 29.03 -15.71 -20.50
N GLY A 34 30.02 -14.83 -20.36
CA GLY A 34 29.93 -13.42 -20.79
C GLY A 34 29.26 -12.47 -19.80
N ALA A 35 28.96 -12.92 -18.58
CA ALA A 35 28.54 -12.04 -17.49
C ALA A 35 29.77 -11.54 -16.71
N ILE A 36 29.76 -10.26 -16.36
CA ILE A 36 30.76 -9.63 -15.49
C ILE A 36 30.04 -9.27 -14.19
N GLU A 37 30.59 -9.71 -13.06
CA GLU A 37 30.03 -9.41 -11.74
C GLU A 37 30.27 -7.95 -11.33
N ALA A 38 29.33 -7.40 -10.55
CA ALA A 38 29.55 -6.11 -9.93
C ALA A 38 30.72 -6.21 -8.93
N PRO A 39 31.62 -5.22 -8.83
CA PRO A 39 32.77 -5.28 -7.91
C PRO A 39 32.42 -5.43 -6.42
N SER A 40 31.15 -5.23 -6.05
CA SER A 40 30.62 -5.37 -4.69
C SER A 40 29.88 -6.69 -4.46
N ALA A 41 29.85 -7.59 -5.44
CA ALA A 41 29.30 -8.93 -5.28
C ALA A 41 30.20 -9.77 -4.35
N PRO A 42 29.64 -10.78 -3.65
CA PRO A 42 30.45 -11.83 -3.02
C PRO A 42 31.45 -12.41 -4.02
N ASP A 43 32.70 -12.60 -3.59
CA ASP A 43 33.79 -13.13 -4.42
C ASP A 43 34.25 -14.50 -3.89
N ASN A 44 34.87 -15.31 -4.75
CA ASN A 44 35.36 -16.68 -4.49
C ASN A 44 34.31 -17.78 -4.22
N ASP A 45 33.06 -17.64 -4.67
CA ASP A 45 32.02 -18.67 -4.51
C ASP A 45 31.73 -19.51 -5.77
N GLN A 46 32.36 -19.18 -6.90
CA GLN A 46 32.18 -19.80 -8.22
C GLN A 46 30.79 -19.58 -8.84
N TRP A 47 29.99 -18.67 -8.29
CA TRP A 47 28.59 -18.45 -8.69
C TRP A 47 28.45 -17.04 -9.23
N LEU A 48 27.58 -16.86 -10.24
CA LEU A 48 27.24 -15.52 -10.70
C LEU A 48 26.26 -14.86 -9.70
N ASN A 49 26.74 -13.86 -8.99
CA ASN A 49 25.97 -13.06 -8.06
C ASN A 49 25.23 -11.93 -8.80
N THR A 50 23.92 -12.09 -8.98
CA THR A 50 23.07 -11.02 -9.53
C THR A 50 22.87 -9.92 -8.50
N GLY A 51 23.54 -8.79 -8.71
CA GLY A 51 23.38 -7.61 -7.87
C GLY A 51 21.96 -7.06 -7.93
N PHE A 52 21.22 -7.18 -6.83
CA PHE A 52 19.95 -6.48 -6.63
C PHE A 52 20.16 -5.37 -5.61
N GLY A 53 19.86 -4.13 -5.99
CA GLY A 53 20.08 -2.99 -5.13
C GLY A 53 19.40 -1.73 -5.63
N TYR A 54 19.14 -0.81 -4.71
CA TYR A 54 18.58 0.50 -5.04
C TYR A 54 19.69 1.43 -5.54
N ARG A 55 19.44 2.13 -6.64
CA ARG A 55 20.31 3.24 -7.06
C ARG A 55 20.01 4.45 -6.19
N ASN A 56 21.04 5.04 -5.59
CA ASN A 56 20.91 6.33 -4.93
C ASN A 56 21.17 7.44 -5.95
N TYR A 57 20.22 8.35 -6.11
CA TYR A 57 20.31 9.49 -7.02
C TYR A 57 20.57 10.74 -6.19
N ALA A 58 21.80 10.84 -5.64
CA ALA A 58 22.17 11.73 -4.54
C ALA A 58 21.63 13.17 -4.64
N ASP A 59 21.55 13.73 -5.84
CA ASP A 59 21.12 15.11 -6.09
C ASP A 59 19.65 15.24 -6.53
N ALA A 60 19.01 14.16 -6.97
CA ALA A 60 17.63 14.19 -7.42
C ALA A 60 16.70 14.26 -6.20
N THR A 61 15.85 15.28 -6.16
CA THR A 61 14.94 15.51 -5.03
C THR A 61 13.49 15.44 -5.50
N ARG A 62 12.57 15.01 -4.64
CA ARG A 62 11.13 15.15 -4.91
C ARG A 62 10.63 16.42 -4.23
N ARG A 63 10.83 17.58 -4.85
CA ARG A 63 10.49 18.85 -4.20
C ARG A 63 8.98 19.09 -4.25
N HIS A 64 8.38 19.21 -3.08
CA HIS A 64 6.99 19.55 -2.89
C HIS A 64 6.82 20.30 -1.57
N TRP A 65 5.69 20.98 -1.43
CA TRP A 65 5.27 21.62 -0.20
C TRP A 65 3.75 21.49 -0.08
N GLY A 66 3.25 21.71 1.12
CA GLY A 66 1.84 21.57 1.40
C GLY A 66 1.41 22.44 2.57
N ALA A 67 0.12 22.38 2.84
CA ALA A 67 -0.49 23.01 3.99
C ALA A 67 -1.54 22.09 4.59
N ASP A 68 -1.62 22.15 5.91
CA ASP A 68 -2.65 21.48 6.70
C ASP A 68 -3.41 22.53 7.51
N ILE A 69 -4.73 22.41 7.51
CA ILE A 69 -5.64 23.25 8.29
C ILE A 69 -6.51 22.32 9.11
N ASP A 70 -6.57 22.54 10.42
CA ASP A 70 -7.44 21.84 11.35
C ASP A 70 -8.31 22.87 12.08
N LEU A 71 -9.61 22.62 12.11
CA LEU A 71 -10.59 23.49 12.74
C LEU A 71 -11.53 22.65 13.60
N GLN A 72 -11.68 23.06 14.85
CA GLN A 72 -12.70 22.56 15.76
C GLN A 72 -13.53 23.75 16.26
N TYR A 73 -14.85 23.66 16.10
CA TYR A 73 -15.79 24.66 16.58
C TYR A 73 -16.82 24.03 17.53
N TYR A 74 -17.03 24.66 18.69
CA TYR A 74 -18.01 24.24 19.68
C TYR A 74 -19.18 25.22 19.65
N VAL A 75 -20.31 24.80 19.08
CA VAL A 75 -21.52 25.62 19.01
C VAL A 75 -22.10 25.84 20.40
N ASN A 76 -22.11 24.77 21.20
CA ASN A 76 -22.55 24.75 22.59
C ASN A 76 -21.99 23.50 23.28
N SER A 77 -22.40 23.24 24.53
CA SER A 77 -21.94 22.08 25.31
C SER A 77 -22.35 20.70 24.76
N LYS A 78 -23.24 20.66 23.76
CA LYS A 78 -23.79 19.43 23.17
C LYS A 78 -23.40 19.25 21.71
N LEU A 79 -23.09 20.31 20.98
CA LEU A 79 -22.88 20.29 19.53
C LEU A 79 -21.53 20.89 19.15
N SER A 80 -20.75 20.12 18.40
CA SER A 80 -19.47 20.57 17.85
C SER A 80 -19.30 20.13 16.39
N TYR A 81 -18.49 20.89 15.65
CA TYR A 81 -18.11 20.62 14.27
C TYR A 81 -16.60 20.59 14.15
N TYR A 82 -16.08 19.73 13.28
CA TYR A 82 -14.68 19.75 12.90
C TYR A 82 -14.52 19.76 11.38
N ALA A 83 -13.42 20.34 10.90
CA ALA A 83 -13.03 20.33 9.51
C ALA A 83 -11.51 20.36 9.38
N ASN A 84 -10.97 19.40 8.62
CA ASN A 84 -9.55 19.20 8.41
C ASN A 84 -9.29 19.16 6.91
N LEU A 85 -8.33 19.94 6.44
CA LEU A 85 -7.94 20.02 5.04
C LEU A 85 -6.43 19.83 4.96
N SER A 86 -6.01 18.85 4.16
CA SER A 86 -4.60 18.64 3.80
C SER A 86 -4.45 18.84 2.31
N TRP A 87 -3.43 19.61 1.92
CA TRP A 87 -3.08 19.83 0.52
C TRP A 87 -1.58 19.71 0.32
N VAL A 88 -1.19 19.03 -0.75
CA VAL A 88 0.18 19.05 -1.29
C VAL A 88 0.15 19.58 -2.72
N ASN A 89 1.12 20.43 -3.05
CA ASN A 89 1.16 21.12 -4.35
C ASN A 89 1.46 20.18 -5.54
N ARG A 90 1.99 18.99 -5.26
CA ARG A 90 2.39 17.99 -6.25
C ARG A 90 2.40 16.61 -5.61
N ASN A 91 1.91 15.61 -6.33
CA ASN A 91 1.98 14.19 -5.94
C ASN A 91 2.54 13.26 -7.04
N TRP A 92 3.01 13.82 -8.15
CA TRP A 92 3.61 13.09 -9.27
C TRP A 92 4.77 13.89 -9.87
N TRP A 93 5.84 13.19 -10.20
CA TRP A 93 7.02 13.70 -10.90
C TRP A 93 7.24 12.89 -12.17
N ALA A 94 7.31 13.56 -13.32
CA ALA A 94 7.71 12.94 -14.56
C ALA A 94 9.24 12.78 -14.64
N VAL A 95 9.72 12.02 -15.63
CA VAL A 95 11.16 11.95 -15.91
C VAL A 95 11.68 13.35 -16.24
N GLY A 96 12.73 13.79 -15.55
CA GLY A 96 13.32 15.12 -15.67
C GLY A 96 12.79 16.16 -14.68
N ASP A 97 11.67 15.90 -13.99
CA ASP A 97 11.21 16.79 -12.91
C ASP A 97 12.18 16.69 -11.72
N ASP A 98 12.63 17.84 -11.21
CA ASP A 98 13.57 17.92 -10.08
C ASP A 98 14.80 16.96 -10.23
N ASP A 99 15.31 16.87 -11.47
CA ASP A 99 16.45 16.03 -11.89
C ASP A 99 16.24 14.51 -11.71
N LEU A 100 14.98 14.07 -11.62
CA LEU A 100 14.64 12.65 -11.46
C LEU A 100 14.82 11.86 -12.77
N PRO A 101 15.60 10.76 -12.78
CA PRO A 101 15.82 9.96 -13.97
C PRO A 101 14.69 8.96 -14.27
N PHE A 102 13.63 8.92 -13.45
CA PHE A 102 12.47 8.07 -13.59
C PHE A 102 11.24 8.79 -13.04
N ALA A 103 10.06 8.44 -13.54
CA ALA A 103 8.82 8.96 -13.00
C ALA A 103 8.52 8.35 -11.63
N THR A 104 7.95 9.13 -10.73
CA THR A 104 7.61 8.67 -9.39
C THR A 104 6.43 9.43 -8.82
N GLY A 105 5.63 8.74 -8.00
CA GLY A 105 4.49 9.28 -7.28
C GLY A 105 4.80 9.51 -5.80
N LEU A 106 3.94 10.29 -5.15
CA LEU A 106 3.87 10.36 -3.69
C LEU A 106 3.03 9.21 -3.12
N ASP A 107 2.33 8.44 -3.96
CA ASP A 107 1.33 7.44 -3.57
C ASP A 107 0.26 8.02 -2.61
N SER A 108 -0.06 9.31 -2.78
CA SER A 108 -1.03 10.03 -1.95
C SER A 108 -1.85 11.02 -2.79
N PRO A 109 -3.14 11.24 -2.43
CA PRO A 109 -3.94 12.33 -2.98
C PRO A 109 -3.30 13.70 -2.79
N MET A 110 -3.52 14.61 -3.75
CA MET A 110 -3.15 16.03 -3.59
C MET A 110 -4.01 16.75 -2.56
N HIS A 111 -5.30 16.40 -2.47
CA HIS A 111 -6.24 16.99 -1.54
C HIS A 111 -6.93 15.92 -0.71
N LYS A 112 -7.01 16.17 0.60
CA LYS A 112 -7.74 15.33 1.55
C LYS A 112 -8.57 16.24 2.44
N TYR A 113 -9.88 15.96 2.50
CA TYR A 113 -10.80 16.71 3.34
C TYR A 113 -11.48 15.76 4.31
N ARG A 114 -11.57 16.16 5.57
CA ARG A 114 -12.37 15.51 6.60
C ARG A 114 -13.24 16.56 7.22
N ALA A 115 -14.52 16.27 7.40
CA ALA A 115 -15.40 17.16 8.13
C ALA A 115 -16.42 16.33 8.88
N GLY A 116 -16.92 16.84 9.99
CA GLY A 116 -17.95 16.14 10.73
C GLY A 116 -18.58 16.98 11.80
N LEU A 117 -19.59 16.37 12.40
CA LEU A 117 -20.34 16.94 13.50
C LEU A 117 -20.57 15.89 14.57
N ASP A 118 -20.55 16.36 15.81
CA ASP A 118 -20.82 15.58 16.99
C ASP A 118 -21.94 16.24 17.79
N TYR A 119 -22.94 15.44 18.14
CA TYR A 119 -24.05 15.85 18.98
C TYR A 119 -24.22 14.88 20.15
N ILE A 120 -24.14 15.40 21.37
CA ILE A 120 -24.26 14.64 22.61
C ILE A 120 -25.28 15.35 23.51
N ALA A 121 -26.53 14.89 23.46
CA ALA A 121 -27.56 15.33 24.38
C ALA A 121 -27.51 14.52 25.68
N GLY A 122 -26.63 14.92 26.60
CA GLY A 122 -26.49 14.32 27.93
C GLY A 122 -25.62 13.06 27.95
N LEU A 123 -24.78 12.93 28.98
CA LEU A 123 -23.94 11.74 29.19
C LEU A 123 -24.75 10.59 29.84
N ASP A 124 -25.70 10.93 30.70
CA ASP A 124 -26.45 9.95 31.51
C ASP A 124 -27.76 9.50 30.86
N LYS A 125 -28.37 10.34 30.01
CA LYS A 125 -29.63 10.10 29.30
C LYS A 125 -29.67 10.92 28.03
N GLY A 126 -30.07 10.29 26.92
CA GLY A 126 -30.36 10.99 25.67
C GLY A 126 -29.60 10.47 24.45
N ILE A 127 -29.68 11.27 23.38
CA ILE A 127 -29.21 10.91 22.04
C ILE A 127 -27.74 11.31 21.89
N ARG A 128 -26.96 10.40 21.33
CA ARG A 128 -25.64 10.69 20.76
C ARG A 128 -25.68 10.47 19.26
N PHE A 129 -25.12 11.39 18.51
CA PHE A 129 -25.06 11.34 17.07
C PHE A 129 -23.71 11.87 16.59
N ASN A 130 -23.10 11.18 15.65
CA ASN A 130 -21.93 11.62 14.92
C ASN A 130 -22.17 11.37 13.43
N LEU A 131 -21.75 12.33 12.61
CA LEU A 131 -21.68 12.19 11.17
C LEU A 131 -20.33 12.72 10.71
N SER A 132 -19.62 11.94 9.92
CA SER A 132 -18.36 12.33 9.32
C SER A 132 -18.40 12.15 7.81
N TYR A 133 -17.63 12.99 7.14
CA TYR A 133 -17.38 12.96 5.71
C TYR A 133 -15.88 12.91 5.46
N GLN A 134 -15.50 12.08 4.50
CA GLN A 134 -14.12 11.87 4.07
C GLN A 134 -14.03 11.96 2.55
N HIS A 135 -13.23 12.90 2.06
CA HIS A 135 -12.84 13.01 0.65
C HIS A 135 -11.34 12.83 0.47
N ASP A 136 -10.95 11.94 -0.44
CA ASP A 136 -9.60 11.87 -0.98
C ASP A 136 -9.69 11.98 -2.51
N SER A 137 -8.98 12.93 -3.10
CA SER A 137 -8.94 13.07 -4.57
C SER A 137 -8.29 11.85 -5.22
N ALA A 138 -8.61 11.60 -6.49
CA ALA A 138 -7.93 10.59 -7.27
C ALA A 138 -6.42 10.89 -7.37
N PHE A 139 -5.60 9.84 -7.43
CA PHE A 139 -4.16 9.96 -7.63
C PHE A 139 -3.60 8.74 -8.35
N ASN A 140 -2.45 8.90 -8.98
CA ASN A 140 -1.75 7.79 -9.59
C ASN A 140 -0.74 7.19 -8.60
N SER A 141 -0.75 5.86 -8.48
CA SER A 141 0.24 5.14 -7.68
C SER A 141 1.33 4.54 -8.55
N ASP A 142 2.59 4.67 -8.15
CA ASP A 142 3.75 4.00 -8.77
C ASP A 142 4.19 2.75 -8.00
N SER A 143 3.39 2.30 -7.03
CA SER A 143 3.66 1.09 -6.25
C SER A 143 3.69 -0.15 -7.14
N ALA A 144 4.70 -1.01 -6.99
CA ALA A 144 4.98 -2.10 -7.94
C ALA A 144 3.78 -3.05 -8.19
N LEU A 145 3.15 -3.57 -7.14
CA LEU A 145 2.03 -4.51 -7.25
C LEU A 145 0.67 -3.84 -7.40
N TYR A 146 0.57 -2.54 -7.09
CA TYR A 146 -0.70 -1.82 -6.95
C TYR A 146 -0.72 -0.51 -7.74
N GLY A 147 0.10 -0.44 -8.79
CA GLY A 147 0.29 0.75 -9.60
C GLY A 147 -0.89 1.06 -10.50
N GLY A 148 -1.06 2.35 -10.75
CA GLY A 148 -2.09 2.95 -11.59
C GLY A 148 -3.06 3.83 -10.80
N GLU A 149 -4.19 4.17 -11.44
CA GLU A 149 -5.09 5.21 -10.94
C GLU A 149 -5.92 4.72 -9.74
N VAL A 150 -5.71 5.35 -8.60
CA VAL A 150 -6.55 5.21 -7.41
C VAL A 150 -7.70 6.22 -7.53
N GLN A 151 -8.91 5.69 -7.53
CA GLN A 151 -10.13 6.48 -7.71
C GLN A 151 -10.38 7.42 -6.54
N GLU A 152 -11.04 8.54 -6.83
CA GLU A 152 -11.57 9.46 -5.83
C GLU A 152 -12.45 8.70 -4.83
N LYS A 153 -12.32 9.06 -3.56
CA LYS A 153 -13.04 8.42 -2.45
C LYS A 153 -13.84 9.46 -1.69
N ASN A 154 -15.16 9.26 -1.67
CA ASN A 154 -16.11 10.08 -0.91
C ASN A 154 -16.90 9.17 0.03
N LEU A 155 -16.66 9.25 1.33
CA LEU A 155 -17.29 8.38 2.32
C LEU A 155 -18.03 9.20 3.36
N PHE A 156 -19.18 8.70 3.77
CA PHE A 156 -19.91 9.19 4.92
C PHE A 156 -19.99 8.09 5.96
N ASP A 157 -19.57 8.39 7.19
CA ASP A 157 -19.74 7.49 8.34
C ASP A 157 -20.69 8.14 9.33
N MET A 158 -21.47 7.32 10.03
CA MET A 158 -22.48 7.78 10.98
C MET A 158 -22.49 6.90 12.21
N ASN A 159 -22.76 7.50 13.35
CA ASN A 159 -23.09 6.79 14.58
C ASN A 159 -24.32 7.44 15.21
N ILE A 160 -25.27 6.64 15.64
CA ILE A 160 -26.41 7.08 16.44
C ILE A 160 -26.57 6.14 17.64
N GLY A 161 -26.78 6.71 18.82
CA GLY A 161 -27.03 5.94 20.02
C GLY A 161 -27.98 6.63 20.98
N TYR A 162 -28.61 5.83 21.83
CA TYR A 162 -29.54 6.27 22.85
C TYR A 162 -29.19 5.62 24.19
N GLN A 163 -29.12 6.44 25.23
CA GLN A 163 -28.98 5.98 26.61
C GLN A 163 -30.35 6.01 27.31
N PHE A 164 -30.80 4.85 27.77
CA PHE A 164 -32.01 4.70 28.57
C PHE A 164 -31.71 4.86 30.06
N ASP A 165 -32.77 5.15 30.81
CA ASP A 165 -32.74 5.44 32.24
C ASP A 165 -32.50 4.20 33.13
N ASN A 166 -32.63 3.00 32.55
CA ASN A 166 -32.53 1.71 33.22
C ASN A 166 -31.15 1.06 33.05
N GLY A 167 -30.12 1.82 32.70
CA GLY A 167 -28.78 1.30 32.44
C GLY A 167 -28.57 0.69 31.06
N LEU A 168 -29.62 0.54 30.23
CA LEU A 168 -29.50 0.07 28.84
C LEU A 168 -29.01 1.20 27.91
N ARG A 169 -28.15 0.83 26.97
CA ARG A 169 -27.66 1.67 25.89
C ARG A 169 -27.72 0.90 24.58
N ILE A 170 -28.20 1.56 23.52
CA ILE A 170 -28.18 1.01 22.16
C ILE A 170 -27.41 2.00 21.27
N ASP A 171 -26.47 1.49 20.48
CA ASP A 171 -25.74 2.26 19.46
C ASP A 171 -25.77 1.51 18.12
N ILE A 172 -25.91 2.26 17.04
CA ILE A 172 -25.78 1.80 15.66
C ILE A 172 -24.71 2.66 15.01
N SER A 173 -23.64 2.03 14.53
CA SER A 173 -22.58 2.70 13.79
C SER A 173 -22.46 2.12 12.38
N GLY A 174 -22.15 3.00 11.44
CA GLY A 174 -22.06 2.70 10.03
C GLY A 174 -20.86 3.40 9.43
N THR A 175 -20.01 2.66 8.72
CA THR A 175 -18.97 3.25 7.86
C THR A 175 -19.36 3.09 6.40
N ASN A 176 -19.13 4.13 5.59
CA ASN A 176 -19.55 4.23 4.21
C ASN A 176 -21.06 3.96 4.04
N ILE A 177 -21.88 4.77 4.72
CA ILE A 177 -23.32 4.53 4.84
C ILE A 177 -24.07 4.55 3.50
N PHE A 178 -23.49 5.19 2.47
CA PHE A 178 -24.01 5.22 1.10
C PHE A 178 -23.48 4.09 0.21
N ASP A 179 -22.57 3.24 0.70
CA ASP A 179 -21.95 2.14 -0.04
C ASP A 179 -21.18 2.54 -1.30
N ASN A 180 -20.49 3.68 -1.25
CA ASN A 180 -19.58 4.09 -2.31
C ASN A 180 -18.41 3.10 -2.38
N LYS A 181 -18.38 2.28 -3.43
CA LYS A 181 -17.34 1.26 -3.61
C LYS A 181 -16.02 1.92 -3.94
N TYR A 182 -14.98 1.59 -3.18
CA TYR A 182 -13.64 2.12 -3.41
C TYR A 182 -12.58 1.04 -3.15
N ARG A 183 -11.35 1.30 -3.57
CA ARG A 183 -10.16 0.50 -3.25
C ARG A 183 -9.11 1.42 -2.65
N ALA A 184 -8.29 0.91 -1.73
CA ALA A 184 -7.20 1.71 -1.17
C ALA A 184 -6.09 1.97 -2.22
N PHE A 185 -5.80 0.96 -3.05
CA PHE A 185 -4.98 1.05 -4.23
C PHE A 185 -5.56 0.16 -5.34
N GLN A 186 -5.05 0.31 -6.57
CA GLN A 186 -5.45 -0.56 -7.68
C GLN A 186 -5.16 -2.03 -7.35
N GLY A 187 -6.06 -2.94 -7.74
CA GLY A 187 -5.92 -4.38 -7.48
C GLY A 187 -6.28 -4.84 -6.06
N MET A 188 -6.32 -3.96 -5.05
CA MET A 188 -6.76 -4.32 -3.69
C MET A 188 -8.26 -4.59 -3.62
N PRO A 189 -8.78 -5.42 -2.69
CA PRO A 189 -10.20 -5.71 -2.56
C PRO A 189 -11.10 -4.46 -2.50
N VAL A 190 -12.30 -4.56 -3.08
CA VAL A 190 -13.30 -3.49 -3.01
C VAL A 190 -13.83 -3.39 -1.58
N ILE A 191 -13.80 -2.18 -1.02
CA ILE A 191 -14.36 -1.87 0.28
C ILE A 191 -15.73 -1.23 0.08
N GLY A 192 -16.70 -1.66 0.88
CA GLY A 192 -18.07 -1.16 0.88
C GLY A 192 -18.56 -0.79 2.27
N ARG A 193 -19.88 -0.67 2.40
CA ARG A 193 -20.59 -0.35 3.64
C ARG A 193 -20.36 -1.40 4.72
N ARG A 194 -20.22 -0.95 5.96
CA ARG A 194 -20.26 -1.81 7.16
C ARG A 194 -21.16 -1.16 8.21
N MET A 195 -22.00 -1.98 8.85
CA MET A 195 -22.94 -1.57 9.89
C MET A 195 -22.73 -2.44 11.12
N ILE A 196 -22.75 -1.86 12.31
CA ILE A 196 -22.59 -2.54 13.59
C ILE A 196 -23.66 -2.00 14.54
N ALA A 197 -24.42 -2.90 15.15
CA ALA A 197 -25.30 -2.58 16.25
C ALA A 197 -24.69 -3.10 17.55
N LYS A 198 -24.80 -2.32 18.62
CA LYS A 198 -24.30 -2.67 19.95
C LYS A 198 -25.36 -2.34 20.99
N ALA A 199 -25.64 -3.31 21.85
CA ALA A 199 -26.38 -3.09 23.08
C ALA A 199 -25.41 -3.21 24.27
N THR A 200 -25.52 -2.34 25.26
CA THR A 200 -24.71 -2.36 26.48
C THR A 200 -25.64 -2.13 27.66
N TYR A 201 -25.47 -2.90 28.73
CA TYR A 201 -26.24 -2.77 29.96
C TYR A 201 -25.28 -2.58 31.13
N THR A 202 -25.52 -1.53 31.92
CA THR A 202 -24.75 -1.22 33.13
C THR A 202 -25.62 -1.47 34.36
N PHE A 203 -25.06 -2.17 35.36
CA PHE A 203 -25.71 -2.54 36.62
C PHE A 203 -25.48 -1.49 37.70
#